data_AF-A0AAD8VKX1-F1
#
_entry.id   AF-A0AAD8VKX1-F1
#
_cell.length_a   1.000
_cell.length_b   1.000
_cell.length_c   1.000
_cell.angle_alpha   90.00
_cell.angle_beta   90.00
_cell.angle_gamma   90.00
#
_symmetry.space_group_name_H-M   'P 1'
#
loop_
_entity.id
_entity.type
_entity.pdbx_description
1 polymer ?
#
loop_
_entity_poly.entity_id
_entity_poly.type
_entity_poly.pdbx_seq_one_letter_code
_entity_poly.pdbx_strand_id
1 'polypeptide(L)'
;MDHQPGRELQWVITADLRGKKESPISMRIQFSVMESNWLDGLARAMQEALARLCGQHVTELYGTRFAHFARHDSIGGPRALSPHPELKYHTHLHLSQHADAIKMLAKDRKSLRQQRAKKDATIARLRAKIVSLEATVKAQEDQLRELEEEGEDIQGGAAFLSDDDDFEEDENTDVEDYEFMEAGEDDFIPIDVDDEE
;
A
#
# COMPACT_ATOMS: atom_id res chain seq x y z
N MET A 1 20.04 2.29 -13.12
CA MET A 1 19.37 1.84 -11.89
C MET A 1 18.40 2.94 -11.52
N ASP A 2 17.12 2.72 -11.79
CA ASP A 2 16.09 3.74 -11.66
C ASP A 2 15.70 3.91 -10.19
N HIS A 3 15.92 5.11 -9.66
CA HIS A 3 15.39 5.53 -8.37
C HIS A 3 13.89 5.82 -8.52
N GLN A 4 13.05 4.88 -8.11
CA GLN A 4 11.67 5.18 -7.76
C GLN A 4 11.65 5.85 -6.38
N PRO A 5 11.17 7.10 -6.25
CA PRO A 5 11.05 7.75 -4.95
C PRO A 5 9.93 7.05 -4.16
N GLY A 6 10.28 6.49 -3.00
CA GLY A 6 9.33 5.85 -2.08
C GLY A 6 9.63 4.40 -1.68
N ARG A 7 10.76 3.80 -2.09
CA ARG A 7 11.21 2.54 -1.49
C ARG A 7 12.04 2.84 -0.25
N GLU A 8 11.60 2.32 0.89
CA GLU A 8 12.41 2.27 2.11
C GLU A 8 13.78 1.65 1.79
N LEU A 9 14.85 2.20 2.36
CA LEU A 9 16.20 1.64 2.25
C LEU A 9 16.19 0.23 2.84
N GLN A 10 16.56 -0.76 2.04
CA GLN A 10 16.63 -2.16 2.45
C GLN A 10 18.07 -2.66 2.38
N TRP A 11 18.47 -3.40 3.41
CA TRP A 11 19.70 -4.17 3.45
C TRP A 11 19.54 -5.45 2.65
N VAL A 12 20.49 -5.71 1.75
CA VAL A 12 20.59 -6.98 1.02
C VAL A 12 21.75 -7.77 1.61
N ILE A 13 21.44 -8.88 2.26
CA ILE A 13 22.44 -9.76 2.86
C ILE A 13 22.56 -11.00 1.99
N THR A 14 23.77 -11.27 1.52
CA THR A 14 24.06 -12.44 0.68
C THR A 14 24.93 -13.41 1.45
N ALA A 15 24.50 -14.68 1.51
CA ALA A 15 25.24 -15.75 2.14
C ALA A 15 25.68 -16.77 1.07
N ASP A 16 26.97 -17.15 1.12
CA ASP A 16 27.56 -18.24 0.35
C ASP A 16 28.18 -19.21 1.34
N LEU A 17 27.53 -20.36 1.50
CA LEU A 17 27.90 -21.39 2.47
C LEU A 17 28.31 -22.65 1.73
N ARG A 18 29.31 -23.32 2.30
CA ARG A 18 29.67 -24.67 1.88
C ARG A 18 28.63 -25.64 2.38
N GLY A 19 27.95 -26.31 1.45
CA GLY A 19 27.03 -27.38 1.76
C GLY A 19 27.71 -28.75 1.81
N LYS A 20 26.92 -29.80 1.61
CA LYS A 20 27.38 -31.19 1.64
C LYS A 20 28.50 -31.43 0.61
N LYS A 21 29.62 -31.98 1.08
CA LYS A 21 30.78 -32.34 0.26
C LYS A 21 30.70 -33.82 -0.11
N GLU A 22 30.04 -34.13 -1.21
CA GLU A 22 30.09 -35.46 -1.83
C GLU A 22 31.00 -35.39 -3.06
N SER A 23 31.90 -36.35 -3.24
CA SER A 23 32.69 -36.44 -4.47
C SER A 23 31.78 -36.96 -5.60
N PRO A 24 31.75 -36.37 -6.81
CA PRO A 24 32.59 -35.27 -7.33
C PRO A 24 31.94 -33.87 -7.27
N ILE A 25 30.76 -33.72 -6.67
CA ILE A 25 29.97 -32.46 -6.70
C ILE A 25 29.80 -31.91 -5.28
N SER A 26 30.50 -30.80 -4.99
CA SER A 26 30.25 -30.03 -3.77
C SER A 26 29.00 -29.19 -3.95
N MET A 27 27.99 -29.41 -3.14
CA MET A 27 26.76 -28.61 -3.18
C MET A 27 27.00 -27.28 -2.44
N ARG A 28 26.78 -26.15 -3.10
CA ARG A 28 26.85 -24.81 -2.49
C ARG A 28 25.46 -24.33 -2.09
N ILE A 29 25.37 -23.64 -0.96
CA ILE A 29 24.15 -22.98 -0.52
C ILE A 29 24.36 -21.49 -0.73
N GLN A 30 23.61 -20.89 -1.65
CA GLN A 30 23.65 -19.47 -1.92
C GLN A 30 22.23 -18.90 -1.81
N PHE A 31 22.09 -17.80 -1.07
CA PHE A 31 20.82 -17.08 -0.97
C PHE A 31 21.03 -15.63 -0.57
N SER A 32 19.99 -14.83 -0.78
CA SER A 32 19.93 -13.45 -0.34
C SER A 32 18.65 -13.19 0.45
N VAL A 33 18.75 -12.30 1.44
CA VAL A 33 17.63 -11.82 2.26
C VAL A 33 17.59 -10.30 2.17
N MET A 34 16.39 -9.74 2.09
CA MET A 34 16.15 -8.30 2.11
C MET A 34 15.42 -7.91 3.39
N GLU A 35 15.96 -6.96 4.14
CA GLU A 35 15.35 -6.46 5.38
C GLU A 35 15.53 -4.94 5.54
N SER A 36 14.64 -4.30 6.29
CA SER A 36 14.75 -2.88 6.63
C SER A 36 15.84 -2.61 7.69
N ASN A 37 16.19 -3.61 8.48
CA ASN A 37 17.18 -3.52 9.56
C ASN A 37 18.32 -4.53 9.36
N TRP A 38 19.55 -4.10 9.61
CA TRP A 38 20.74 -4.96 9.55
C TRP A 38 20.67 -6.13 10.53
N LEU A 39 20.27 -5.89 11.79
CA LEU A 39 20.25 -6.94 12.81
C LEU A 39 19.21 -8.02 12.48
N ASP A 40 18.03 -7.61 12.04
CA ASP A 40 16.96 -8.52 11.64
C ASP A 40 17.35 -9.29 10.38
N GLY A 41 17.96 -8.61 9.41
CA GLY A 41 18.53 -9.24 8.22
C GLY A 41 19.59 -10.29 8.56
N LEU A 42 20.51 -9.97 9.47
CA LEU A 42 21.56 -10.90 9.88
C LEU A 42 20.96 -12.12 10.59
N ALA A 43 20.03 -11.90 11.53
CA ALA A 43 19.36 -12.97 12.24
C ALA A 43 18.61 -13.89 11.27
N ARG A 44 17.87 -13.32 10.30
CA ARG A 44 17.15 -14.06 9.28
C ARG A 44 18.09 -14.83 8.37
N ALA A 45 19.19 -14.23 7.94
CA ALA A 45 20.21 -14.89 7.14
C ALA A 45 20.86 -16.07 7.91
N MET A 46 21.12 -15.92 9.20
CA MET A 46 21.66 -17.00 10.04
C MET A 46 20.65 -18.14 10.24
N GLN A 47 19.37 -17.82 10.46
CA GLN A 47 18.31 -18.82 10.58
C GLN A 47 18.14 -19.60 9.27
N GLU A 48 18.14 -18.92 8.13
CA GLU A 48 18.06 -19.52 6.80
C GLU A 48 19.28 -20.41 6.51
N ALA A 49 20.48 -19.94 6.87
CA ALA A 49 21.72 -20.71 6.79
C ALA A 49 21.63 -22.03 7.57
N LEU A 50 21.23 -21.95 8.85
CA LEU A 50 21.09 -23.11 9.72
C LEU A 50 20.03 -24.09 9.20
N ALA A 51 18.88 -23.58 8.75
CA ALA A 51 17.79 -24.42 8.23
C ALA A 51 18.21 -25.19 6.97
N ARG A 52 18.94 -24.55 6.06
CA ARG A 52 19.45 -25.19 4.83
C ARG A 52 20.55 -26.20 5.13
N LEU A 53 21.46 -25.89 6.06
CA LEU A 53 22.49 -26.84 6.52
C LEU A 53 21.85 -28.07 7.17
N CYS A 54 20.85 -27.87 8.05
CA CYS A 54 20.11 -28.98 8.64
C CYS A 54 19.35 -29.81 7.59
N GLY A 55 18.85 -29.16 6.53
CA GLY A 55 18.20 -29.83 5.40
C GLY A 55 19.14 -30.72 4.59
N GLN A 56 20.38 -30.28 4.35
CA GLN A 56 21.39 -31.05 3.61
C GLN A 56 22.01 -32.19 4.42
N HIS A 57 22.18 -32.02 5.72
CA HIS A 57 22.81 -33.01 6.62
C HIS A 57 21.78 -33.85 7.40
N VAL A 58 20.54 -33.94 6.93
CA VAL A 58 19.43 -34.61 7.65
C VAL A 58 19.75 -36.04 8.10
N THR A 59 20.47 -36.80 7.28
CA THR A 59 20.87 -38.19 7.58
C THR A 59 21.90 -38.26 8.71
N GLU A 60 22.81 -37.29 8.77
CA GLU A 60 23.85 -37.19 9.81
C GLU A 60 23.28 -36.66 11.13
N LEU A 61 22.23 -35.83 11.05
CA LEU A 61 21.56 -35.28 12.23
C LEU A 61 20.58 -36.27 12.86
N TYR A 62 20.30 -37.41 12.21
CA TYR A 62 19.40 -38.42 12.75
C TYR A 62 19.91 -38.95 14.11
N GLY A 63 19.03 -39.00 15.11
CA GLY A 63 19.39 -39.44 16.46
C GLY A 63 20.17 -38.40 17.30
N THR A 64 20.47 -37.22 16.76
CA THR A 64 21.09 -36.12 17.51
C THR A 64 20.02 -35.17 18.06
N ARG A 65 20.41 -34.27 18.98
CA ARG A 65 19.54 -33.18 19.46
C ARG A 65 19.05 -32.22 18.35
N PHE A 66 19.71 -32.23 17.20
CA PHE A 66 19.39 -31.38 16.05
C PHE A 66 18.41 -32.06 15.07
N ALA A 67 18.00 -33.31 15.34
CA ALA A 67 17.05 -34.06 14.51
C ALA A 67 15.68 -33.38 14.38
N HIS A 68 15.39 -32.40 15.23
CA HIS A 68 14.11 -31.69 15.30
C HIS A 68 14.21 -30.21 14.90
N PHE A 69 15.35 -29.76 14.37
CA PHE A 69 15.49 -28.38 13.90
C PHE A 69 14.71 -28.15 12.60
N ALA A 70 14.33 -26.89 12.36
CA ALA A 70 13.71 -26.47 11.12
C ALA A 70 14.65 -26.75 9.93
N ARG A 71 14.08 -27.19 8.82
CA ARG A 71 14.84 -27.62 7.64
C ARG A 71 14.29 -26.95 6.40
N HIS A 72 15.16 -26.35 5.61
CA HIS A 72 14.82 -25.85 4.29
C HIS A 72 15.52 -26.70 3.22
N ASP A 73 14.94 -26.74 2.02
CA ASP A 73 15.60 -27.30 0.84
C ASP A 73 16.69 -26.33 0.31
N SER A 74 17.33 -26.70 -0.80
CA SER A 74 18.37 -25.86 -1.42
C SER A 74 17.87 -24.51 -1.93
N ILE A 75 16.56 -24.37 -2.15
CA ILE A 75 15.90 -23.17 -2.67
C ILE A 75 15.39 -22.28 -1.53
N GLY A 76 15.24 -22.83 -0.32
CA GLY A 76 14.70 -22.14 0.86
C GLY A 76 13.26 -22.56 1.20
N GLY A 77 12.74 -23.60 0.54
CA GLY A 77 11.41 -24.14 0.83
C GLY A 77 11.41 -24.93 2.13
N PRO A 78 10.40 -24.77 3.01
CA PRO A 78 10.31 -25.52 4.25
C PRO A 78 10.11 -27.02 3.97
N ARG A 79 10.88 -27.87 4.66
CA ARG A 79 10.73 -29.33 4.65
C ARG A 79 9.98 -29.77 5.90
N ALA A 80 9.23 -30.87 5.76
CA ALA A 80 8.49 -31.45 6.88
C ALA A 80 9.43 -31.77 8.06
N LEU A 81 9.11 -31.20 9.23
CA LEU A 81 9.82 -31.49 10.46
C LEU A 81 9.35 -32.82 11.06
N SER A 82 10.30 -33.59 11.57
CA SER A 82 10.00 -34.69 12.47
C SER A 82 9.51 -34.12 13.82
N PRO A 83 8.35 -34.57 14.34
CA PRO A 83 7.83 -34.05 15.60
C PRO A 83 8.84 -34.25 16.73
N HIS A 84 9.13 -33.21 17.51
CA HIS A 84 9.97 -33.33 18.70
C HIS A 84 9.21 -34.10 19.78
N PRO A 85 9.78 -35.11 20.45
CA PRO A 85 9.08 -35.92 21.45
C PRO A 85 8.49 -35.06 22.58
N GLU A 86 9.24 -34.06 23.06
CA GLU A 86 8.81 -33.15 24.14
C GLU A 86 7.99 -31.95 23.66
N LEU A 87 8.28 -31.39 22.47
CA LEU A 87 7.62 -30.18 21.97
C LEU A 87 6.47 -30.48 20.99
N LYS A 88 6.09 -31.76 20.83
CA LYS A 88 5.03 -32.21 19.92
C LYS A 88 3.72 -31.45 20.13
N TYR A 89 3.42 -31.12 21.38
CA TYR A 89 2.21 -30.39 21.76
C TYR A 89 2.39 -28.87 21.70
N HIS A 90 3.61 -28.35 21.87
CA HIS A 90 3.91 -26.92 21.83
C HIS A 90 3.74 -26.32 20.43
N THR A 91 4.19 -27.00 19.38
CA THR A 91 4.05 -26.49 18.01
C THR A 91 2.59 -26.45 17.57
N HIS A 92 1.81 -27.50 17.87
CA HIS A 92 0.38 -27.52 17.61
C HIS A 92 -0.36 -26.43 18.40
N LEU A 93 -0.02 -26.24 19.67
CA LEU A 93 -0.61 -25.20 20.50
C LEU A 93 -0.31 -23.80 19.93
N HIS A 94 0.94 -23.50 19.58
CA HIS A 94 1.33 -22.23 18.94
C HIS A 94 0.61 -22.02 17.59
N LEU A 95 0.58 -23.04 16.72
CA LEU A 95 -0.14 -22.97 15.45
C LEU A 95 -1.64 -22.71 15.65
N SER A 96 -2.25 -23.32 16.67
CA SER A 96 -3.66 -23.08 17.02
C SER A 96 -3.88 -21.67 17.59
N GLN A 97 -2.98 -21.18 18.45
CA GLN A 97 -3.05 -19.84 19.04
C GLN A 97 -2.96 -18.75 17.98
N HIS A 98 -2.11 -18.94 16.96
CA HIS A 98 -1.93 -17.98 15.88
C HIS A 98 -2.92 -18.14 14.74
N ALA A 99 -3.70 -19.24 14.68
CA ALA A 99 -4.64 -19.49 13.60
C ALA A 99 -5.74 -18.42 13.53
N ASP A 100 -6.23 -17.95 14.68
CA ASP A 100 -7.28 -16.94 14.72
C ASP A 100 -6.74 -15.55 14.39
N ALA A 101 -5.53 -15.21 14.85
CA ALA A 101 -4.83 -14.00 14.43
C ALA A 101 -4.60 -13.98 12.90
N ILE A 102 -4.17 -15.09 12.30
CA ILE A 102 -4.01 -15.22 10.85
C ILE A 102 -5.33 -15.01 10.11
N LYS A 103 -6.44 -15.57 10.61
CA LYS A 103 -7.77 -15.36 10.03
C LYS A 103 -8.21 -13.89 10.13
N MET A 104 -7.97 -13.24 11.26
CA MET A 104 -8.29 -11.81 11.46
C MET A 104 -7.49 -10.94 10.48
N LEU A 105 -6.18 -11.13 10.42
CA LEU A 105 -5.31 -10.41 9.47
C LEU A 105 -5.73 -10.64 8.01
N ALA A 106 -6.19 -11.84 7.65
CA ALA A 106 -6.70 -12.12 6.31
C ALA A 106 -8.00 -11.36 6.01
N LYS A 107 -8.91 -11.24 6.99
CA LYS A 107 -10.14 -10.43 6.88
C LYS A 107 -9.79 -8.95 6.74
N ASP A 108 -8.88 -8.43 7.56
CA ASP A 108 -8.47 -7.03 7.53
C ASP A 108 -7.82 -6.67 6.20
N ARG A 109 -6.94 -7.55 5.68
CA ARG A 109 -6.33 -7.36 4.36
C ARG A 109 -7.37 -7.32 3.25
N LYS A 110 -8.44 -8.11 3.35
CA LYS A 110 -9.55 -8.07 2.37
C LYS A 110 -10.33 -6.75 2.48
N SER A 111 -10.62 -6.29 3.69
CA SER A 111 -11.31 -5.02 3.95
C SER A 111 -10.49 -3.83 3.40
N LEU A 112 -9.20 -3.76 3.72
CA LEU A 112 -8.30 -2.71 3.24
C LEU A 112 -8.22 -2.67 1.71
N ARG A 113 -8.22 -3.84 1.04
CA ARG A 113 -8.27 -3.89 -0.44
C ARG A 113 -9.57 -3.33 -1.00
N GLN A 114 -10.70 -3.60 -0.36
CA GLN A 114 -12.00 -3.05 -0.77
C GLN A 114 -12.04 -1.54 -0.56
N GLN A 115 -11.57 -1.04 0.58
CA GLN A 115 -11.47 0.40 0.84
C GLN A 115 -10.57 1.10 -0.17
N ARG A 116 -9.41 0.52 -0.49
CA ARG A 116 -8.51 1.04 -1.51
C ARG A 116 -9.19 1.10 -2.88
N ALA A 117 -9.87 0.03 -3.30
CA ALA A 117 -10.59 0.01 -4.56
C ALA A 117 -11.69 1.10 -4.64
N LYS A 118 -12.41 1.34 -3.53
CA LYS A 118 -13.38 2.46 -3.44
C LYS A 118 -12.71 3.81 -3.61
N LYS A 119 -11.61 4.06 -2.88
CA LYS A 119 -10.84 5.30 -2.97
C LYS A 119 -10.29 5.52 -4.38
N ASP A 120 -9.73 4.49 -5.01
CA ASP A 120 -9.21 4.54 -6.38
C ASP A 120 -10.32 4.87 -7.39
N ALA A 121 -11.53 4.32 -7.22
CA ALA A 121 -12.68 4.65 -8.06
C ALA A 121 -13.13 6.12 -7.89
N THR A 122 -13.14 6.64 -6.66
CA THR A 122 -13.43 8.05 -6.38
C THR A 122 -12.37 8.96 -7.01
N ILE A 123 -11.08 8.63 -6.88
CA ILE A 123 -9.99 9.37 -7.50
C ILE A 123 -10.17 9.40 -9.03
N ALA A 124 -10.49 8.27 -9.66
CA ALA A 124 -10.73 8.21 -11.09
C ALA A 124 -11.90 9.12 -11.52
N ARG A 125 -13.00 9.10 -10.77
CA ARG A 125 -14.17 9.97 -11.04
C ARG A 125 -13.82 11.45 -10.91
N LEU A 126 -13.12 11.83 -9.83
CA LEU A 126 -12.71 13.23 -9.61
C LEU A 126 -11.76 13.70 -10.72
N ARG A 127 -10.80 12.87 -11.13
CA ARG A 127 -9.92 13.17 -12.27
C ARG A 127 -10.69 13.38 -13.57
N ALA A 128 -11.69 12.55 -13.86
CA ALA A 128 -12.55 12.73 -15.04
C ALA A 128 -13.34 14.05 -14.97
N LYS A 129 -13.85 14.43 -13.79
CA LYS A 129 -14.55 15.70 -13.59
C LYS A 129 -13.61 16.90 -13.80
N ILE A 130 -12.38 16.84 -13.30
CA ILE A 130 -11.36 17.87 -13.52
C ILE A 130 -11.13 18.06 -15.03
N VAL A 131 -10.87 16.99 -15.78
CA VAL A 131 -10.66 17.06 -17.23
C VAL A 131 -11.87 17.68 -17.95
N SER A 132 -13.09 17.31 -17.54
CA SER A 132 -14.31 17.90 -18.11
C SER A 132 -14.42 19.39 -17.81
N LEU A 133 -14.11 19.83 -16.58
CA LEU A 133 -14.16 21.23 -16.18
C LEU A 133 -13.08 22.07 -16.87
N GLU A 134 -11.87 21.52 -16.99
CA GLU A 134 -10.78 22.14 -17.75
C GLU A 134 -11.16 22.35 -19.21
N ALA A 135 -11.86 21.39 -19.82
CA ALA A 135 -12.37 21.53 -21.19
C ALA A 135 -13.47 22.61 -21.31
N THR A 136 -14.38 22.71 -20.34
CA THR A 136 -15.42 23.76 -20.36
C THR A 136 -14.85 25.15 -20.14
N VAL A 137 -13.89 25.30 -19.21
CA VAL A 137 -13.21 26.58 -18.97
C VAL A 137 -12.48 27.00 -20.24
N LYS A 138 -11.73 26.09 -20.87
CA LYS A 138 -11.04 26.40 -22.12
C LYS A 138 -12.01 26.83 -23.23
N ALA A 139 -13.14 26.15 -23.38
CA ALA A 139 -14.15 26.53 -24.37
C ALA A 139 -14.72 27.93 -24.11
N GLN A 140 -14.95 28.28 -22.84
CA GLN A 140 -15.41 29.62 -22.44
C GLN A 140 -14.33 30.69 -22.67
N GLU A 141 -13.07 30.40 -22.36
CA GLU A 141 -11.93 31.29 -22.63
C GLU A 141 -11.74 31.54 -24.13
N ASP A 142 -11.88 30.50 -24.95
CA ASP A 142 -11.78 30.62 -26.41
C ASP A 142 -12.97 31.44 -26.97
N GLN A 143 -14.20 31.26 -26.44
CA GLN A 143 -15.36 32.09 -26.80
C GLN A 143 -15.19 33.57 -26.42
N LEU A 144 -14.66 33.87 -25.23
CA LEU A 144 -14.39 35.24 -24.81
C LEU A 144 -13.33 35.90 -25.70
N ARG A 145 -12.29 35.17 -26.08
CA ARG A 145 -11.26 35.67 -26.99
C ARG A 145 -11.83 35.99 -28.38
N GLU A 146 -12.70 35.13 -28.92
CA GLU A 146 -13.38 35.38 -30.21
C GLU A 146 -14.26 36.64 -30.13
N LEU A 147 -15.00 36.83 -29.03
CA LEU A 147 -15.82 38.02 -28.81
C LEU A 147 -14.99 39.30 -28.62
N GLU A 148 -13.82 39.22 -27.98
CA GLU A 148 -12.87 40.33 -27.87
C GLU A 148 -12.26 40.71 -29.23
N GLU A 149 -12.04 39.73 -30.12
CA GLU A 149 -11.52 39.96 -31.48
C GLU A 149 -12.59 40.45 -32.46
N GLU A 150 -13.86 40.03 -32.30
CA GLU A 150 -15.01 40.49 -33.09
C GLU A 150 -15.60 41.82 -32.60
N GLY A 151 -15.36 42.17 -31.33
CA GLY A 151 -15.71 43.46 -30.77
C GLY A 151 -14.85 44.57 -31.39
N GLU A 152 -15.32 45.18 -32.47
CA GLU A 152 -14.83 46.50 -32.89
C GLU A 152 -14.87 47.44 -31.69
N ASP A 153 -13.76 48.14 -31.43
CA ASP A 153 -13.58 49.11 -30.36
C ASP A 153 -14.65 50.22 -30.42
N ILE A 154 -15.81 50.01 -29.77
CA ILE A 154 -16.92 50.99 -29.73
C ILE A 154 -16.53 52.22 -28.87
N GLN A 155 -15.32 52.26 -28.28
CA GLN A 155 -14.77 53.49 -27.69
C GLN A 155 -14.31 54.53 -28.75
N GLY A 156 -14.59 54.30 -30.04
CA GLY A 156 -14.25 55.22 -31.13
C GLY A 156 -15.40 56.01 -31.76
N GLY A 157 -16.64 55.95 -31.24
CA GLY A 157 -17.80 56.60 -31.88
C GLY A 157 -18.72 57.26 -30.87
N ALA A 158 -18.93 58.57 -31.01
CA ALA A 158 -19.75 59.42 -30.15
C ALA A 158 -21.04 58.73 -29.64
N ALA A 159 -21.01 58.34 -28.36
CA ALA A 159 -22.19 57.83 -27.66
C ALA A 159 -23.23 58.96 -27.58
N PHE A 160 -24.29 58.82 -28.37
CA PHE A 160 -25.57 59.45 -28.10
C PHE A 160 -26.08 58.88 -26.78
N LEU A 161 -25.70 59.49 -25.66
CA LEU A 161 -26.35 59.28 -24.38
C LEU A 161 -27.72 59.96 -24.48
N SER A 162 -28.73 59.20 -24.89
CA SER A 162 -30.12 59.57 -24.63
C SER A 162 -30.35 59.41 -23.14
N ASP A 163 -30.69 60.53 -22.53
CA ASP A 163 -31.03 60.77 -21.13
C ASP A 163 -32.39 60.09 -20.79
N ASP A 164 -32.46 58.76 -20.90
CA ASP A 164 -33.61 57.96 -20.44
C ASP A 164 -33.32 57.44 -19.03
N ASP A 165 -33.76 58.27 -18.11
CA ASP A 165 -33.63 58.28 -16.66
C ASP A 165 -34.85 57.56 -16.04
N ASP A 166 -35.00 56.26 -16.31
CA ASP A 166 -36.18 55.49 -15.89
C ASP A 166 -35.94 53.99 -15.65
N PHE A 167 -34.90 53.63 -14.89
CA PHE A 167 -34.81 52.30 -14.27
C PHE A 167 -35.13 52.35 -12.77
N GLU A 168 -36.35 51.93 -12.42
CA GLU A 168 -36.80 51.72 -11.04
C GLU A 168 -36.00 50.56 -10.39
N GLU A 169 -35.45 50.84 -9.21
CA GLU A 169 -34.69 49.92 -8.38
C GLU A 169 -35.64 48.93 -7.69
N ASP A 170 -35.99 47.82 -8.36
CA ASP A 170 -36.61 46.67 -7.70
C ASP A 170 -35.53 45.81 -7.06
N GLU A 171 -35.19 46.18 -5.83
CA GLU A 171 -34.38 45.44 -4.88
C GLU A 171 -35.12 44.16 -4.46
N ASN A 172 -34.87 43.03 -5.15
CA ASN A 172 -35.21 41.71 -4.62
C ASN A 172 -34.30 40.60 -5.20
N THR A 173 -32.99 40.69 -4.98
CA THR A 173 -32.09 39.53 -5.04
C THR A 173 -32.31 38.65 -3.81
N ASP A 174 -33.35 37.83 -3.85
CA ASP A 174 -33.46 36.70 -2.94
C ASP A 174 -32.42 35.65 -3.33
N VAL A 175 -31.53 35.46 -2.38
CA VAL A 175 -30.28 34.72 -2.39
C VAL A 175 -30.52 33.25 -2.73
N GLU A 176 -29.58 32.71 -3.50
CA GLU A 176 -29.46 31.30 -3.89
C GLU A 176 -29.51 30.34 -2.68
N ASP A 177 -30.63 29.63 -2.51
CA ASP A 177 -30.68 28.43 -1.65
C ASP A 177 -30.04 27.24 -2.41
N TYR A 178 -28.71 27.25 -2.52
CA TYR A 178 -27.95 26.02 -2.68
C TYR A 178 -27.79 25.37 -1.30
N GLU A 179 -28.75 24.53 -0.91
CA GLU A 179 -28.58 23.58 0.19
C GLU A 179 -27.39 22.66 -0.12
N PHE A 180 -26.23 23.06 0.38
CA PHE A 180 -25.08 22.23 0.62
C PHE A 180 -25.52 21.15 1.61
N MET A 181 -25.86 19.95 1.12
CA MET A 181 -26.09 18.80 2.00
C MET A 181 -24.83 18.57 2.83
N GLU A 182 -24.96 18.94 4.10
CA GLU A 182 -24.03 18.74 5.20
C GLU A 182 -23.49 17.31 5.15
N ALA A 183 -22.16 17.18 5.03
CA ALA A 183 -21.50 15.91 5.19
C ALA A 183 -21.76 15.46 6.63
N GLY A 184 -22.64 14.48 6.79
CA GLY A 184 -23.03 13.92 8.08
C GLY A 184 -21.82 13.58 8.94
N GLU A 185 -22.00 13.83 10.24
CA GLU A 185 -21.03 13.70 11.31
C GLU A 185 -20.13 12.47 11.18
N ASP A 186 -18.85 12.73 11.41
CA ASP A 186 -17.83 11.82 11.91
C ASP A 186 -18.42 10.60 12.65
N ASP A 187 -18.53 9.45 11.97
CA ASP A 187 -18.59 8.14 12.63
C ASP A 187 -17.17 7.80 13.16
N PHE A 188 -16.71 8.64 14.09
CA PHE A 188 -15.56 8.39 14.93
C PHE A 188 -15.94 7.24 15.88
N ILE A 189 -15.56 6.01 15.53
CA ILE A 189 -15.72 4.88 16.43
C ILE A 189 -14.78 5.13 17.62
N PRO A 190 -15.29 5.23 18.86
CA PRO A 190 -14.43 5.36 20.04
C PRO A 190 -13.51 4.15 20.13
N ILE A 191 -12.22 4.40 20.26
CA ILE A 191 -11.29 3.38 20.71
C ILE A 191 -11.57 3.23 22.21
N ASP A 192 -12.19 2.12 22.60
CA ASP A 192 -12.22 1.71 24.01
C ASP A 192 -10.77 1.46 24.43
N VAL A 193 -10.21 2.44 25.13
CA VAL A 193 -8.96 2.29 25.86
C VAL A 193 -9.36 1.68 27.20
N ASP A 194 -9.30 0.35 27.28
CA ASP A 194 -9.34 -0.33 28.57
C ASP A 194 -8.03 -0.02 29.31
N ASP A 195 -8.06 1.06 30.09
CA ASP A 195 -7.20 1.23 31.25
C ASP A 195 -7.77 0.37 32.39
N GLU A 196 -7.14 -0.77 32.69
CA GLU A 196 -7.25 -1.39 34.01
C GLU A 196 -5.86 -1.82 34.54
N GLU A 197 -5.59 -1.29 35.74
CA GLU A 197 -4.48 -1.39 36.72
C GLU A 197 -3.47 -2.55 36.65
#